data_AF-A0A7L0VFH2-F1
#
_entry.id   AF-A0A7L0VFH2-F1
#
_cell.length_a   1.000
_cell.length_b   1.000
_cell.length_c   1.000
_cell.angle_alpha   90.00
_cell.angle_beta   90.00
_cell.angle_gamma   90.00
#
_symmetry.space_group_name_H-M   'P 1'
#
loop_
_entity.id
_entity.type
_entity.pdbx_description
1 polymer ?
#
loop_
_entity_poly.entity_id
_entity_poly.type
_entity_poly.pdbx_seq_one_letter_code
_entity_poly.pdbx_strand_id
1 'polypeptide(L)'
;WRQSSYAGDAIITAVGLHEGLWMSCAAQSTGQVQCRLHDSLLSLEVHIQTSRALMVISLLLGFFGIIVSVVGMKCTKVGEEDPVTKNRIAVAGGVLFILSGKAALASI
;
A
#
# COMPACT_ATOMS: atom_id res chain seq x y z
N TRP A 1 0.22 10.14 -6.10
CA TRP A 1 -0.33 9.22 -7.12
C TRP A 1 -1.18 9.95 -8.15
N ARG A 2 -1.71 11.15 -7.85
CA ARG A 2 -2.32 12.01 -8.87
C ARG A 2 -1.88 13.45 -8.66
N GLN A 3 -1.53 14.13 -9.74
CA GLN A 3 -1.16 15.55 -9.72
C GLN A 3 -2.12 16.29 -10.65
N SER A 4 -2.81 17.29 -10.10
CA SER A 4 -3.81 18.07 -10.81
C SER A 4 -3.40 19.53 -10.72
N SER A 5 -3.28 20.22 -11.85
CA SER A 5 -3.06 21.67 -11.85
C SER A 5 -4.37 22.35 -12.21
N TYR A 6 -4.93 23.12 -11.28
CA TYR A 6 -6.11 23.95 -11.55
C TYR A 6 -5.68 25.41 -11.76
N ALA A 7 -5.93 25.91 -12.97
CA ALA A 7 -5.94 27.32 -13.30
C ALA A 7 -7.37 27.67 -13.71
N GLY A 8 -8.17 28.16 -12.77
CA GLY A 8 -9.51 28.67 -13.07
C GLY A 8 -9.43 29.96 -13.87
N ASP A 9 -10.49 30.28 -14.61
CA ASP A 9 -10.67 31.52 -15.41
C ASP A 9 -10.67 32.81 -14.54
N ALA A 10 -10.53 32.67 -13.21
CA ALA A 10 -10.27 33.74 -12.26
C ALA A 10 -8.82 33.63 -11.74
N ILE A 11 -7.98 34.52 -12.24
CA ILE A 11 -6.51 34.63 -12.13
C ILE A 11 -5.95 34.73 -10.68
N ILE A 12 -6.78 34.64 -9.62
CA ILE A 12 -6.37 34.98 -8.25
C ILE A 12 -5.72 33.80 -7.47
N THR A 13 -5.89 32.53 -7.85
CA THR A 13 -5.15 31.41 -7.23
C THR A 13 -4.87 30.28 -8.23
N ALA A 14 -3.68 30.22 -8.83
CA ALA A 14 -3.21 28.98 -9.43
C ALA A 14 -2.79 28.01 -8.31
N VAL A 15 -3.38 26.82 -8.31
CA VAL A 15 -3.18 25.81 -7.27
C VAL A 15 -2.73 24.49 -7.90
N GLY A 16 -1.54 24.03 -7.51
CA GLY A 16 -1.07 22.68 -7.76
C GLY A 16 -1.58 21.74 -6.69
N LEU A 17 -2.45 20.80 -7.05
CA LEU A 17 -2.97 19.78 -6.15
C LEU A 17 -2.13 18.51 -6.30
N HIS A 18 -1.61 18.02 -5.18
CA HIS A 18 -0.90 16.76 -5.05
C HIS A 18 -1.72 15.83 -4.17
N GLU A 19 -2.30 14.79 -4.77
CA GLU A 19 -3.09 13.79 -4.06
C GLU A 19 -2.23 12.56 -3.75
N GLY A 20 -2.00 12.35 -2.46
CA GLY A 20 -1.48 11.12 -1.88
C GLY A 20 -2.63 10.20 -1.43
N LEU A 21 -2.30 8.95 -1.09
CA LEU A 21 -3.30 7.98 -0.67
C LEU A 21 -3.96 8.37 0.66
N TRP A 22 -3.24 9.05 1.55
CA TRP A 22 -3.67 9.41 2.91
C TRP A 22 -3.84 10.92 3.14
N MET A 23 -3.29 11.74 2.26
CA MET A 23 -3.25 13.21 2.41
C MET A 23 -3.27 13.86 1.04
N SER A 24 -3.96 14.99 0.93
CA SER A 24 -3.89 15.89 -0.22
C SER A 24 -3.16 17.17 0.17
N CYS A 25 -2.32 17.68 -0.73
CA CYS A 25 -1.60 18.93 -0.54
C CYS A 25 -1.92 19.89 -1.68
N ALA A 26 -2.23 21.14 -1.35
CA ALA A 26 -2.47 22.23 -2.29
C ALA A 26 -1.30 23.21 -2.20
N ALA A 27 -0.57 23.39 -3.29
CA ALA A 27 0.50 24.38 -3.45
C ALA A 27 -0.07 25.60 -4.19
N GLN A 28 -0.14 26.75 -3.53
CA GLN A 28 -0.66 28.00 -4.10
C GLN A 28 0.48 28.88 -4.63
N SER A 29 0.23 29.70 -5.66
CA SER A 29 1.23 30.64 -6.22
C SER A 29 1.76 31.68 -5.23
N THR A 30 1.10 31.88 -4.09
CA THR A 30 1.56 32.73 -2.96
C THR A 30 2.70 32.09 -2.15
N GLY A 31 3.17 30.90 -2.54
CA GLY A 31 4.21 30.15 -1.84
C GLY A 31 3.71 29.36 -0.63
N GLN A 32 2.40 29.38 -0.35
CA GLN A 32 1.80 28.57 0.71
C GLN A 32 1.48 27.16 0.24
N VAL A 33 1.93 26.17 1.01
CA VAL A 33 1.55 24.76 0.85
C VAL A 33 0.67 24.37 2.02
N GLN A 34 -0.57 23.96 1.73
CA GLN A 34 -1.49 23.44 2.73
C GLN A 34 -1.74 21.96 2.48
N CYS A 35 -1.32 21.13 3.41
CA CYS A 35 -1.63 19.70 3.39
C CYS A 35 -2.78 19.41 4.35
N ARG A 36 -3.76 18.63 3.89
CA ARG A 36 -4.93 18.19 4.64
C ARG A 36 -5.01 16.68 4.57
N LEU A 37 -5.05 16.03 5.74
CA LEU A 37 -5.42 14.62 5.80
C LEU A 37 -6.86 14.49 5.32
N HIS A 38 -7.21 13.37 4.68
CA HIS A 38 -8.59 13.13 4.31
C HIS A 38 -9.43 12.90 5.58
N ASP A 39 -10.14 13.94 6.05
CA ASP A 39 -10.91 13.96 7.31
C ASP A 39 -12.15 13.04 7.31
N SER A 40 -12.59 12.52 6.16
CA SER A 40 -13.78 11.68 6.08
C SER A 40 -13.61 10.49 5.13
N LEU A 41 -13.46 9.29 5.71
CA LEU A 41 -13.51 8.02 5.00
C LEU A 41 -14.87 7.77 4.31
N LEU A 42 -15.93 8.44 4.77
CA LEU A 42 -17.31 8.22 4.34
C LEU A 42 -17.73 9.04 3.10
N SER A 43 -16.93 10.03 2.70
CA SER A 43 -17.19 10.90 1.54
C SER A 43 -16.13 10.77 0.44
N LEU A 44 -15.19 9.83 0.60
CA LEU A 44 -14.11 9.60 -0.35
C LEU A 44 -14.50 8.49 -1.33
N GLU A 45 -14.18 8.67 -2.60
CA GLU A 45 -14.50 7.76 -3.70
C GLU A 45 -14.12 6.30 -3.36
N VAL A 46 -15.01 5.35 -3.62
CA VAL A 46 -14.89 3.93 -3.21
C VAL A 46 -13.56 3.29 -3.65
N HIS A 47 -13.01 3.77 -4.77
CA HIS A 47 -11.72 3.34 -5.29
C HIS A 47 -10.56 3.62 -4.32
N ILE A 48 -10.55 4.77 -3.63
CA ILE A 48 -9.49 5.16 -2.68
C ILE A 48 -9.58 4.37 -1.38
N GLN A 49 -10.80 4.04 -0.93
CA GLN A 49 -10.98 3.18 0.25
C GLN A 49 -10.51 1.75 -0.04
N THR A 50 -10.83 1.24 -1.23
CA THR A 50 -10.46 -0.11 -1.65
C THR A 50 -8.95 -0.24 -1.81
N SER A 51 -8.27 0.74 -2.40
CA SER A 51 -6.81 0.74 -2.51
C SER A 51 -6.11 0.78 -1.15
N ARG A 52 -6.60 1.59 -0.19
CA ARG A 52 -6.09 1.59 1.20
C ARG A 52 -6.23 0.21 1.85
N ALA A 53 -7.39 -0.42 1.72
CA ALA A 53 -7.63 -1.76 2.28
C ALA A 53 -6.70 -2.81 1.64
N LEU A 54 -6.57 -2.81 0.30
CA LEU A 54 -5.70 -3.72 -0.43
C LEU A 54 -4.22 -3.52 -0.06
N MET A 55 -3.78 -2.28 0.14
CA MET A 55 -2.42 -1.96 0.57
C MET A 55 -2.14 -2.55 1.97
N VAL A 56 -3.05 -2.37 2.93
CA VAL A 56 -2.91 -2.94 4.29
C VAL A 56 -2.93 -4.47 4.25
N ILE A 57 -3.86 -5.06 3.50
CA ILE A 57 -3.95 -6.51 3.30
C ILE A 57 -2.64 -7.05 2.74
N SER A 58 -2.11 -6.43 1.68
CA SER A 58 -0.82 -6.80 1.08
C SER A 58 0.32 -6.79 2.09
N LEU A 59 0.40 -5.76 2.94
CA LEU A 59 1.44 -5.67 3.99
C LEU A 59 1.33 -6.80 5.00
N LEU A 60 0.11 -7.15 5.43
CA LEU A 60 -0.13 -8.27 6.35
C LEU A 60 0.26 -9.61 5.71
N LEU A 61 -0.19 -9.87 4.49
CA LEU A 61 0.16 -11.08 3.73
C LEU A 61 1.68 -11.19 3.54
N GLY A 62 2.36 -10.09 3.22
CA GLY A 62 3.82 -10.05 3.09
C GLY A 62 4.52 -10.34 4.42
N PHE A 63 4.05 -9.76 5.53
CA PHE A 63 4.60 -10.01 6.85
C PHE A 63 4.48 -11.48 7.27
N PHE A 64 3.29 -12.07 7.13
CA PHE A 64 3.10 -13.50 7.38
C PHE A 64 3.90 -14.35 6.40
N GLY A 65 4.01 -13.95 5.13
CA GLY A 65 4.83 -14.62 4.11
C GLY A 65 6.32 -14.67 4.49
N ILE A 66 6.88 -13.59 5.07
CA ILE A 66 8.25 -13.56 5.59
C ILE A 66 8.41 -14.59 6.70
N ILE A 67 7.53 -14.56 7.71
CA ILE A 67 7.62 -15.46 8.87
C ILE A 67 7.56 -16.92 8.41
N VAL A 68 6.57 -17.25 7.59
CA VAL A 68 6.38 -18.61 7.07
C VAL A 68 7.58 -19.06 6.24
N SER A 69 8.11 -18.19 5.38
CA SER A 69 9.31 -18.49 4.58
C SER A 69 10.54 -18.72 5.46
N VAL A 70 10.74 -17.92 6.50
CA VAL A 70 11.85 -18.08 7.46
C VAL A 70 11.79 -19.40 8.21
N VAL A 71 10.59 -19.82 8.63
CA VAL A 71 10.38 -21.12 9.28
C VAL A 71 10.63 -22.27 8.31
N GLY A 72 10.26 -22.12 7.03
CA GLY A 72 10.48 -23.14 5.99
C GLY A 72 11.92 -23.29 5.50
N MET A 73 12.82 -22.34 5.78
CA MET A 73 14.21 -22.40 5.33
C MET A 73 15.02 -23.49 6.03
N LYS A 74 15.89 -24.19 5.29
CA LYS A 74 16.75 -25.26 5.83
C LYS A 74 17.60 -24.81 7.03
N CYS A 75 18.02 -23.55 7.07
CA CYS A 75 18.81 -22.97 8.15
C CYS A 75 18.06 -22.80 9.49
N THR A 76 16.72 -22.91 9.51
CA THR A 76 15.91 -22.77 10.73
C THR A 76 15.66 -24.13 11.39
N LYS A 77 16.01 -24.27 12.68
CA LYS A 77 15.88 -25.53 13.45
C LYS A 77 14.45 -25.95 13.82
N VAL A 78 13.43 -25.17 13.46
CA VAL A 78 12.02 -25.50 13.73
C VAL A 78 11.56 -26.62 12.80
N GLY A 79 11.05 -27.73 13.35
CA GLY A 79 10.47 -28.84 12.57
C GLY A 79 11.47 -29.63 11.73
N GLU A 80 12.71 -29.79 12.21
CA GLU A 80 13.79 -30.52 11.52
C GLU A 80 13.51 -32.02 11.33
N GLU A 81 12.57 -32.57 12.11
CA GLU A 81 12.11 -33.96 12.02
C GLU A 81 11.38 -34.30 10.72
N ASP A 82 10.75 -33.31 10.05
CA ASP A 82 9.95 -33.50 8.84
C ASP A 82 10.36 -32.58 7.68
N PRO A 83 11.36 -32.95 6.86
CA PRO A 83 11.84 -32.12 5.75
C PRO A 83 10.78 -31.88 4.67
N VAL A 84 9.82 -32.80 4.51
CA VAL A 84 8.71 -32.66 3.55
C VAL A 84 7.75 -31.55 3.99
N THR A 85 7.38 -31.52 5.27
CA THR A 85 6.51 -30.49 5.84
C THR A 85 7.20 -29.12 5.78
N LYS A 86 8.49 -29.06 6.09
CA LYS A 86 9.31 -27.85 5.99
C LYS A 86 9.37 -27.27 4.57
N ASN A 87 9.56 -28.12 3.56
CA ASN A 87 9.49 -27.70 2.15
C ASN A 87 8.09 -27.16 1.77
N ARG A 88 7.01 -27.81 2.24
CA ARG A 88 5.64 -27.32 2.01
C ARG A 88 5.41 -25.95 2.62
N ILE A 89 5.94 -25.71 3.83
CA ILE A 89 5.87 -24.41 4.52
C ILE A 89 6.63 -23.34 3.72
N ALA A 90 7.84 -23.64 3.24
CA ALA A 90 8.58 -22.71 2.38
C ALA A 90 7.83 -22.36 1.09
N VAL A 91 7.22 -23.36 0.43
CA VAL A 91 6.40 -23.14 -0.78
C VAL A 91 5.17 -22.30 -0.45
N ALA A 92 4.48 -22.58 0.67
CA ALA A 92 3.34 -21.79 1.13
C ALA A 92 3.72 -20.32 1.38
N GLY A 93 4.89 -20.07 2.00
CA GLY A 93 5.43 -18.73 2.18
C GLY A 93 5.65 -18.00 0.85
N GLY A 94 6.21 -18.68 -0.15
CA GLY A 94 6.35 -18.15 -1.51
C GLY A 94 5.01 -17.80 -2.18
N VAL A 95 3.98 -18.65 -2.03
CA VAL A 95 2.64 -18.38 -2.55
C VAL A 95 2.03 -17.14 -1.87
N LEU A 96 2.16 -17.00 -0.55
CA LEU A 96 1.71 -15.83 0.18
C LEU A 96 2.39 -14.54 -0.31
N PHE A 97 3.68 -14.61 -0.63
CA PHE A 97 4.41 -13.49 -1.23
C PHE A 97 3.93 -13.11 -2.63
N ILE A 98 3.59 -14.10 -3.47
CA ILE A 98 3.03 -13.84 -4.79
C ILE A 98 1.66 -13.16 -4.65
N LEU A 99 0.83 -13.64 -3.72
CA LEU A 99 -0.47 -13.04 -3.42
C LEU A 99 -0.33 -11.61 -2.88
N SER A 100 0.62 -11.36 -1.96
CA SER A 100 0.90 -9.99 -1.49
C SER A 100 1.36 -9.10 -2.64
N GLY A 101 2.26 -9.58 -3.50
CA GLY A 101 2.73 -8.82 -4.66
C GLY A 101 1.60 -8.42 -5.60
N LYS A 102 0.66 -9.35 -5.87
CA LYS A 102 -0.54 -9.05 -6.68
C LYS A 102 -1.46 -8.03 -6.00
N ALA A 103 -1.66 -8.15 -4.69
CA ALA A 103 -2.50 -7.22 -3.93
C ALA A 103 -1.89 -5.80 -3.87
N ALA A 104 -0.57 -5.68 -3.70
CA ALA A 104 0.15 -4.41 -3.78
C ALA A 104 -0.02 -3.77 -5.18
N LEU A 105 0.18 -4.56 -6.25
CA LEU A 105 0.07 -4.07 -7.62
C LEU A 105 -1.35 -3.58 -7.93
N ALA A 106 -2.38 -4.25 -7.40
CA ALA A 106 -3.77 -3.86 -7.56
C ALA A 106 -4.20 -2.67 -6.69
N SER A 107 -3.43 -2.32 -5.66
CA SER A 107 -3.70 -1.18 -4.78
C SER A 107 -3.22 0.18 -5.34
N ILE A 108 -2.49 0.13 -6.45
CA ILE A 108 -1.80 1.24 -7.12
C ILE A 108 -2.59 1.67 -8.36
#